data_AF-A0A358JSC3-F1
#
_entry.id   AF-A0A358JSC3-F1
#
_cell.length_a   1.000
_cell.length_b   1.000
_cell.length_c   1.000
_cell.angle_alpha   90.00
_cell.angle_beta   90.00
_cell.angle_gamma   90.00
#
_symmetry.space_group_name_H-M   'P 1'
#
loop_
_entity.id
_entity.type
_entity.pdbx_description
1 polymer ?
#
loop_
_entity_poly.entity_id
_entity_poly.type
_entity_poly.pdbx_seq_one_letter_code
_entity_poly.pdbx_strand_id
1 'polypeptide(L)'
;MNKNPIIPFLLIIFLGVGLVFLLSGLGATDDGEEDVATEEGSEESGGGEEASSGDVDAEGIARDNCASCHGQDFSGGMGPALAGTSLAEDEFTSIVRDGQGSMPAFSADQIADEELTALYQFFSEQ
;
A
#
# COMPACT_ATOMS: atom_id res chain seq x y z
N MET A 1 -40.01 20.04 -22.24
CA MET A 1 -38.94 20.79 -21.56
C MET A 1 -38.50 19.95 -20.38
N ASN A 2 -37.55 19.04 -20.61
CA ASN A 2 -37.07 18.12 -19.59
C ASN A 2 -35.60 18.50 -19.37
N LYS A 3 -35.37 19.42 -18.43
CA LYS A 3 -34.03 19.92 -18.13
C LYS A 3 -33.41 18.95 -17.13
N ASN A 4 -32.59 18.02 -17.62
CA ASN A 4 -31.87 17.10 -16.75
C ASN A 4 -30.78 17.89 -16.01
N PRO A 5 -30.85 18.01 -14.68
CA PRO A 5 -29.88 18.78 -13.88
C PRO A 5 -28.47 18.18 -13.93
N ILE A 6 -28.31 16.99 -14.50
CA ILE A 6 -27.04 16.28 -14.70
C ILE A 6 -26.24 16.84 -15.90
N ILE A 7 -26.91 17.42 -16.91
CA ILE A 7 -26.26 17.95 -18.12
C ILE A 7 -25.23 19.06 -17.80
N PRO A 8 -25.52 20.08 -16.95
CA PRO A 8 -24.50 21.07 -16.59
C PRO A 8 -23.34 20.47 -15.79
N PHE A 9 -23.58 19.45 -14.96
CA PHE A 9 -22.52 18.77 -14.20
C PHE A 9 -21.56 18.00 -15.11
N LEU A 10 -22.06 17.29 -16.11
CA LEU A 10 -21.20 16.58 -17.06
C LEU A 10 -20.36 17.55 -17.90
N LEU A 11 -20.91 18.69 -18.31
CA LEU A 11 -20.14 19.70 -19.04
C LEU A 11 -18.97 20.27 -18.24
N ILE A 12 -19.17 20.49 -16.93
CA ILE A 12 -18.12 21.00 -16.04
C ILE A 12 -17.02 19.95 -15.83
N ILE A 13 -17.39 18.67 -15.68
CA ILE A 13 -16.42 17.57 -15.52
C ILE A 13 -15.58 17.37 -16.78
N PHE A 14 -16.20 17.33 -17.97
CA PHE A 14 -15.46 17.19 -19.22
C PHE A 14 -14.55 18.39 -19.53
N LEU A 15 -14.99 19.61 -19.18
CA LEU A 15 -14.19 20.82 -19.34
C LEU A 15 -13.01 20.87 -18.35
N GLY A 16 -13.22 20.41 -17.11
CA GLY A 16 -12.17 20.33 -16.08
C GLY A 16 -11.11 19.28 -16.41
N VAL A 17 -11.51 18.06 -16.75
CA VAL A 17 -10.57 16.97 -17.11
C VAL A 17 -9.79 17.31 -18.37
N GLY A 18 -10.42 17.97 -19.36
CA GLY A 18 -9.73 18.47 -20.56
C GLY A 18 -8.71 19.57 -20.28
N LEU A 19 -8.97 20.46 -19.30
CA LEU A 19 -8.07 21.54 -18.92
C LEU A 19 -6.84 21.01 -18.17
N VAL A 20 -7.00 20.01 -17.30
CA VAL A 20 -5.90 19.36 -16.60
C VAL A 20 -4.95 18.68 -17.59
N PHE A 21 -5.47 17.90 -18.53
CA PHE A 21 -4.65 17.27 -19.57
C PHE A 21 -3.92 18.27 -20.49
N LEU A 22 -4.51 19.45 -20.71
CA LEU A 22 -3.93 20.49 -21.56
C LEU A 22 -2.84 21.30 -20.82
N LEU A 23 -2.94 21.44 -19.50
CA LEU A 23 -1.92 22.08 -18.66
C LEU A 23 -0.72 21.17 -18.37
N SER A 24 -0.91 19.86 -18.24
CA SER A 24 0.19 18.90 -18.04
C SER A 24 1.15 18.80 -19.23
N GLY A 25 0.76 19.25 -20.43
CA GLY A 25 1.61 19.25 -21.62
C GLY A 25 2.60 20.41 -21.73
N LEU A 26 2.52 21.43 -20.85
CA LEU A 26 3.33 22.64 -20.94
C LEU A 26 3.89 23.08 -19.57
N GLY A 27 4.76 22.26 -18.98
CA GLY A 27 5.48 22.60 -17.75
C GLY A 27 6.98 22.34 -17.89
N ALA A 28 7.74 23.34 -18.35
CA ALA A 28 9.19 23.33 -18.39
C ALA A 28 9.74 24.46 -17.48
N THR A 29 10.65 24.06 -16.58
CA THR A 29 11.70 24.83 -15.87
C THR A 29 11.34 25.88 -14.79
N ASP A 30 11.73 25.50 -13.55
CA ASP A 30 12.59 26.21 -12.57
C ASP A 30 12.04 27.27 -11.58
N ASP A 31 12.50 27.10 -10.34
CA ASP A 31 12.60 28.00 -9.17
C ASP A 31 11.38 28.34 -8.29
N GLY A 32 11.39 27.77 -7.07
CA GLY A 32 11.16 28.53 -5.82
C GLY A 32 9.83 28.31 -5.08
N GLU A 33 9.89 27.52 -3.99
CA GLU A 33 9.07 27.46 -2.74
C GLU A 33 7.66 28.11 -2.70
N GLU A 34 6.57 27.54 -2.16
CA GLU A 34 6.35 26.71 -0.95
C GLU A 34 4.89 26.15 -0.93
N ASP A 35 4.70 25.09 -0.14
CA ASP A 35 3.46 24.48 0.38
C ASP A 35 2.71 23.36 -0.40
N VAL A 36 3.05 22.13 0.01
CA VAL A 36 2.19 20.98 0.39
C VAL A 36 1.01 20.64 -0.51
N ALA A 37 1.16 19.58 -1.32
CA ALA A 37 0.51 18.27 -1.13
C ALA A 37 0.51 17.48 -2.44
N THR A 38 1.11 16.29 -2.39
CA THR A 38 0.71 15.09 -3.13
C THR A 38 0.63 15.20 -4.65
N GLU A 39 1.73 14.81 -5.30
CA GLU A 39 1.75 14.21 -6.64
C GLU A 39 2.50 12.87 -6.42
N GLU A 40 1.84 11.71 -6.43
CA GLU A 40 1.45 10.97 -7.65
C GLU A 40 2.44 11.23 -8.79
N GLY A 41 3.52 10.45 -8.82
CA GLY A 41 4.57 10.69 -9.79
C GLY A 41 5.71 9.68 -9.80
N SER A 42 5.35 8.40 -9.97
CA SER A 42 6.15 7.42 -10.71
C SER A 42 7.59 7.17 -10.27
N GLU A 43 7.83 6.00 -9.69
CA GLU A 43 8.98 5.19 -10.09
C GLU A 43 8.49 3.74 -10.18
N GLU A 44 8.33 3.25 -11.41
CA GLU A 44 8.60 1.85 -11.73
C GLU A 44 10.03 1.55 -11.27
N SER A 45 10.19 1.03 -10.06
CA SER A 45 11.39 0.33 -9.67
C SER A 45 11.03 -1.12 -9.51
N GLY A 46 11.25 -1.87 -10.60
CA GLY A 46 11.03 -3.30 -10.65
C GLY A 46 11.60 -4.02 -9.43
N GLY A 47 10.72 -4.71 -8.72
CA GLY A 47 11.06 -5.82 -7.85
C GLY A 47 10.77 -7.09 -8.64
N GLY A 48 11.81 -7.90 -8.85
CA GLY A 48 11.82 -9.00 -9.79
C GLY A 48 10.70 -10.01 -9.61
N GLU A 49 10.30 -10.56 -10.75
CA GLU A 49 9.75 -11.90 -10.85
C GLU A 49 10.75 -12.91 -10.23
N GLU A 50 10.67 -13.16 -8.93
CA GLU A 50 11.34 -14.28 -8.26
C GLU A 50 10.40 -14.74 -7.12
N ALA A 51 9.39 -15.57 -7.42
CA ALA A 51 9.34 -17.00 -7.08
C ALA A 51 9.52 -17.29 -5.57
N SER A 52 8.62 -17.95 -4.82
CA SER A 52 7.41 -18.71 -5.12
C SER A 52 6.76 -19.12 -3.79
N SER A 53 5.60 -18.56 -3.43
CA SER A 53 4.57 -19.20 -2.60
C SER A 53 3.29 -19.26 -3.43
N GLY A 54 3.27 -20.18 -4.41
CA GLY A 54 2.59 -20.10 -5.72
C GLY A 54 1.09 -19.82 -5.83
N ASP A 55 0.38 -19.43 -4.78
CA ASP A 55 -1.05 -19.06 -4.85
C ASP A 55 -1.45 -17.90 -3.92
N VAL A 56 -0.53 -17.36 -3.10
CA VAL A 56 -0.86 -16.35 -2.07
C VAL A 56 -0.18 -15.01 -2.36
N ASP A 57 -0.96 -13.93 -2.38
CA ASP A 57 -0.49 -12.54 -2.51
C ASP A 57 0.00 -12.00 -1.14
N ALA A 58 1.17 -12.47 -0.70
CA ALA A 58 1.74 -12.09 0.59
C ALA A 58 2.00 -10.57 0.69
N GLU A 59 2.50 -9.95 -0.39
CA GLU A 59 2.81 -8.52 -0.39
C GLU A 59 1.53 -7.67 -0.30
N GLY A 60 0.48 -8.04 -1.03
CA GLY A 60 -0.83 -7.38 -0.91
C GLY A 60 -1.39 -7.49 0.50
N ILE A 61 -1.40 -8.69 1.08
CA ILE A 61 -1.88 -8.92 2.45
C ILE A 61 -1.05 -8.12 3.47
N ALA A 62 0.28 -8.08 3.30
CA ALA A 62 1.18 -7.31 4.16
C ALA A 62 0.88 -5.81 4.12
N ARG A 63 0.65 -5.26 2.92
CA ARG A 63 0.29 -3.85 2.78
C ARG A 63 -1.07 -3.52 3.38
N ASP A 64 -2.05 -4.38 3.18
CA ASP A 64 -3.42 -4.14 3.65
C ASP A 64 -3.54 -4.26 5.18
N ASN A 65 -2.81 -5.20 5.79
CA ASN A 65 -3.01 -5.55 7.19
C ASN A 65 -1.88 -5.07 8.12
N CYS A 66 -0.65 -4.92 7.62
CA CYS A 66 0.53 -4.71 8.47
C CYS A 66 1.15 -3.32 8.30
N ALA A 67 1.17 -2.77 7.08
CA ALA A 67 1.92 -1.54 6.76
C ALA A 67 1.45 -0.31 7.54
N SER A 68 0.16 -0.22 7.87
CA SER A 68 -0.40 0.91 8.62
C SER A 68 0.26 1.13 10.00
N CYS A 69 0.78 0.07 10.62
CA CYS A 69 1.46 0.12 11.90
C CYS A 69 2.98 -0.11 11.77
N HIS A 70 3.41 -0.94 10.83
CA HIS A 70 4.80 -1.35 10.67
C HIS A 70 5.56 -0.58 9.59
N GLY A 71 4.94 0.44 8.99
CA GLY A 71 5.53 1.25 7.94
C GLY A 71 5.24 0.70 6.54
N GLN A 72 5.20 1.59 5.55
CA GLN A 72 4.94 1.25 4.14
C GLN A 72 6.02 0.34 3.54
N ASP A 73 7.24 0.44 4.06
CA ASP A 73 8.40 -0.36 3.73
C ASP A 73 8.68 -1.47 4.77
N PHE A 74 7.78 -1.63 5.74
CA PHE A 74 7.93 -2.57 6.85
C PHE A 74 9.18 -2.35 7.73
N SER A 75 9.81 -1.17 7.64
CA SER A 75 10.99 -0.80 8.45
C SER A 75 10.67 -0.44 9.90
N GLY A 76 9.38 -0.42 10.24
CA GLY A 76 8.86 -0.07 11.56
C GLY A 76 8.23 1.31 11.60
N GLY A 77 7.55 1.58 12.72
CA GLY A 77 6.83 2.84 12.94
C GLY A 77 6.15 2.82 14.30
N MET A 78 4.84 2.52 14.29
CA MET A 78 4.09 2.24 15.52
C MET A 78 4.48 0.88 16.11
N GLY A 79 4.67 -0.11 15.23
CA GLY A 79 5.24 -1.42 15.55
C GLY A 79 6.73 -1.50 15.20
N PRO A 80 7.43 -2.55 15.65
CA PRO A 80 8.82 -2.82 15.26
C PRO A 80 8.95 -3.11 13.77
N ALA A 81 10.17 -3.09 13.24
CA ALA A 81 10.46 -3.52 11.88
C ALA A 81 10.03 -4.99 11.68
N LEU A 82 9.40 -5.27 10.54
CA LEU A 82 9.09 -6.63 10.09
C LEU A 82 10.07 -7.09 9.00
N ALA A 83 10.55 -6.17 8.16
CA ALA A 83 11.56 -6.46 7.16
C ALA A 83 12.85 -6.99 7.82
N GLY A 84 13.36 -8.10 7.31
CA GLY A 84 14.52 -8.80 7.85
C GLY A 84 14.29 -9.36 9.26
N THR A 85 13.06 -9.78 9.57
CA THR A 85 12.72 -10.31 10.90
C THR A 85 13.67 -11.43 11.32
N SER A 86 14.15 -11.37 12.57
CA SER A 86 14.98 -12.42 13.17
C SER A 86 14.18 -13.45 13.97
N LEU A 87 12.85 -13.33 13.96
CA LEU A 87 11.96 -14.24 14.66
C LEU A 87 11.93 -15.59 13.92
N ALA A 88 11.71 -16.66 14.66
CA ALA A 88 11.34 -17.93 14.06
C ALA A 88 9.88 -17.89 13.60
N GLU A 89 9.52 -18.71 12.60
CA GLU A 89 8.17 -18.75 12.02
C GLU A 89 7.07 -19.03 13.06
N ASP A 90 7.35 -19.93 14.01
CA ASP A 90 6.43 -20.28 15.10
C ASP A 90 6.21 -19.11 16.06
N GLU A 91 7.28 -18.38 16.39
CA GLU A 91 7.21 -17.17 17.21
C GLU A 91 6.44 -16.05 16.49
N PHE A 92 6.73 -15.81 15.21
CA PHE A 92 5.98 -14.88 14.37
C PHE A 92 4.48 -15.22 14.34
N THR A 93 4.17 -16.50 14.13
CA THR A 93 2.78 -16.98 14.10
C THR A 93 2.09 -16.75 15.43
N SER A 94 2.73 -17.10 16.55
CA SER A 94 2.14 -16.89 17.88
C SER A 94 1.88 -15.41 18.15
N ILE A 95 2.80 -14.52 17.80
CA ILE A 95 2.62 -13.07 17.96
C ILE A 95 1.44 -12.56 17.14
N VAL A 96 1.29 -13.00 15.89
CA VAL A 96 0.17 -12.58 15.04
C VAL A 96 -1.16 -13.14 15.56
N ARG A 97 -1.19 -14.39 16.03
CA ARG A 97 -2.40 -15.06 16.54
C ARG A 97 -2.84 -14.56 17.90
N ASP A 98 -1.91 -14.30 18.80
CA ASP A 98 -2.19 -13.90 20.18
C ASP A 98 -2.21 -12.37 20.36
N GLY A 99 -1.60 -11.65 19.41
CA GLY A 99 -1.30 -10.23 19.53
C GLY A 99 -0.17 -9.97 20.53
N GLN A 100 0.41 -8.77 20.46
CA GLN A 100 1.46 -8.36 21.39
C GLN A 100 1.41 -6.87 21.71
N GLY A 101 1.18 -6.55 22.98
CA GLY A 101 1.10 -5.16 23.45
C GLY A 101 -0.05 -4.41 22.78
N SER A 102 0.29 -3.50 21.86
CA SER A 102 -0.69 -2.74 21.06
C SER A 102 -1.05 -3.41 19.73
N MET A 103 -0.33 -4.46 19.32
CA MET A 103 -0.65 -5.24 18.13
C MET A 103 -1.85 -6.16 18.44
N PRO A 104 -2.97 -6.03 17.71
CA PRO A 104 -4.13 -6.89 17.91
C PRO A 104 -3.82 -8.32 17.46
N ALA A 105 -4.60 -9.27 18.00
CA ALA A 105 -4.63 -10.65 17.53
C ALA A 105 -5.37 -10.75 16.19
N PHE A 106 -4.86 -11.59 15.29
CA PHE A 106 -5.48 -11.92 14.01
C PHE A 106 -5.90 -13.39 13.98
N SER A 107 -7.19 -13.66 13.83
CA SER A 107 -7.69 -15.03 13.78
C SER A 107 -7.38 -15.71 12.44
N ALA A 108 -7.47 -17.03 12.40
CA ALA A 108 -7.32 -17.82 11.17
C ALA A 108 -8.36 -17.46 10.09
N ASP A 109 -9.49 -16.85 10.48
CA ASP A 109 -10.51 -16.35 9.55
C ASP A 109 -10.11 -15.02 8.89
N GLN A 110 -9.22 -14.24 9.51
CA GLN A 110 -8.75 -12.96 8.98
C GLN A 110 -7.51 -13.12 8.11
N ILE A 111 -6.61 -14.00 8.55
CA ILE A 111 -5.37 -14.36 7.86
C ILE A 111 -5.23 -15.86 8.05
N ALA A 112 -5.35 -16.64 6.99
CA ALA A 112 -5.19 -18.09 7.04
C ALA A 112 -3.76 -18.48 7.42
N ASP A 113 -3.55 -19.71 7.91
CA ASP A 113 -2.21 -20.15 8.32
C ASP A 113 -1.24 -20.17 7.12
N GLU A 114 -1.73 -20.54 5.94
CA GLU A 114 -0.96 -20.54 4.70
C GLU A 114 -0.53 -19.12 4.29
N GLU A 115 -1.41 -18.13 4.51
CA GLU A 115 -1.10 -16.72 4.25
C GLU A 115 -0.07 -16.18 5.24
N LEU A 116 -0.15 -16.62 6.50
CA LEU A 116 0.75 -16.21 7.56
C LEU A 116 2.17 -16.76 7.34
N THR A 117 2.30 -18.01 6.88
CA THR A 117 3.57 -18.58 6.42
C THR A 117 4.13 -17.80 5.22
N ALA A 118 3.30 -17.44 4.25
CA ALA A 118 3.74 -16.65 3.08
C ALA A 118 4.21 -15.25 3.49
N LEU A 119 3.52 -14.59 4.42
CA LEU A 119 3.93 -13.32 5.01
C LEU A 119 5.26 -13.42 5.75
N TYR A 120 5.45 -14.47 6.55
CA TYR A 120 6.72 -14.70 7.25
C TYR A 120 7.89 -14.81 6.27
N GLN A 121 7.74 -15.59 5.21
CA GLN A 121 8.77 -15.72 4.18
C GLN A 121 9.06 -14.37 3.52
N PHE A 122 8.02 -13.67 3.08
CA PHE A 122 8.14 -12.34 2.50
C PHE A 122 8.93 -11.37 3.40
N PHE A 123 8.60 -11.30 4.70
CA PHE A 123 9.31 -10.43 5.64
C PHE A 123 10.74 -10.88 5.96
N SER A 124 11.01 -12.18 5.89
CA SER A 124 12.35 -12.73 6.13
C SER A 124 13.30 -12.49 4.95
N GLU A 125 12.75 -12.28 3.75
CA GLU A 125 13.50 -12.07 2.51
C GLU A 125 13.77 -10.59 2.20
N GLN A 126 13.09 -9.68 2.90
CA GLN A 126 13.23 -8.22 2.78
C GLN A 126 14.53 -7.66 3.37
#